data_AF-A0A2T5PDG1-F1
#
_entry.id   AF-A0A2T5PDG1-F1
#
_cell.length_a   1.000
_cell.length_b   1.000
_cell.length_c   1.000
_cell.angle_alpha   90.00
_cell.angle_beta   90.00
_cell.angle_gamma   90.00
#
_symmetry.space_group_name_H-M   'P 1'
#
loop_
_entity.id
_entity.type
_entity.pdbx_description
1 polymer ?
#
loop_
_entity_poly.entity_id
_entity_poly.type
_entity_poly.pdbx_seq_one_letter_code
_entity_poly.pdbx_strand_id
1 'polypeptide(L)' 'MAAPPAQTVAGPAPTRIGWSETPTVISLSDYDATWPAFFDEQAGRLGVCSLLLRVEHVGSVVVPGLAVKEPLKK' A
#
# COMPACT_ATOMS: atom_id res chain seq x y z
N MET A 1 -15.46 -10.25 39.51
CA MET A 1 -14.96 -10.97 38.32
C MET A 1 -14.14 -9.97 37.52
N ALA A 2 -12.81 -10.00 37.63
CA ALA A 2 -11.93 -9.00 36.99
C ALA A 2 -11.50 -9.50 35.60
N ALA A 3 -11.54 -8.63 34.59
CA ALA A 3 -11.12 -8.95 33.23
C ALA A 3 -9.60 -9.23 33.17
N PRO A 4 -9.14 -10.18 32.34
CA PRO A 4 -7.71 -10.45 32.19
C PRO A 4 -6.99 -9.27 31.53
N PRO A 5 -5.73 -9.00 31.90
CA PRO A 5 -4.95 -7.93 31.29
C PRO A 5 -4.70 -8.20 29.80
N ALA A 6 -4.79 -7.15 28.99
CA ALA A 6 -4.46 -7.18 27.58
C ALA A 6 -3.02 -7.68 27.39
N GLN A 7 -2.85 -8.78 26.69
CA GLN A 7 -1.54 -9.34 26.39
C GLN A 7 -0.94 -8.53 25.23
N THR A 8 0.04 -7.68 25.53
CA THR A 8 0.89 -7.07 24.51
C THR A 8 1.82 -8.13 23.95
N VAL A 9 1.46 -8.72 22.80
CA VAL A 9 2.38 -9.59 22.07
C VAL A 9 3.41 -8.68 21.40
N ALA A 10 4.63 -8.68 21.92
CA ALA A 10 5.76 -8.00 21.27
C ALA A 10 6.06 -8.70 19.94
N GLY A 11 5.60 -8.12 18.84
CA GLY A 11 6.01 -8.55 17.49
C GLY A 11 7.51 -8.33 17.27
N PRO A 12 8.11 -8.98 16.25
CA PRO A 12 9.51 -8.75 15.92
C PRO A 12 9.77 -7.26 15.67
N ALA A 13 10.92 -6.77 16.11
CA ALA A 13 11.34 -5.41 15.82
C ALA A 13 11.32 -5.18 14.30
N PRO A 14 10.76 -4.06 13.80
CA PRO A 14 10.67 -3.82 12.38
C PRO A 14 12.07 -3.77 11.77
N THR A 15 12.34 -4.64 10.80
CA THR A 15 13.58 -4.61 10.01
C THR A 15 13.64 -3.30 9.23
N ARG A 16 14.62 -2.46 9.54
CA ARG A 16 14.83 -1.19 8.85
C ARG A 16 15.56 -1.44 7.52
N ILE A 17 14.85 -1.36 6.40
CA ILE A 17 15.42 -1.53 5.05
C ILE A 17 15.59 -0.15 4.42
N GLY A 18 16.82 0.20 4.04
CA GLY A 18 17.16 1.46 3.34
C GLY A 18 17.04 2.68 4.25
N TRP A 19 18.11 3.01 4.98
CA TRP A 19 18.17 4.25 5.76
C TRP A 19 18.81 5.35 4.91
N SER A 20 18.08 6.45 4.70
CA SER A 20 18.61 7.71 4.17
C SER A 20 18.94 8.61 5.36
N GLU A 21 20.14 9.17 5.39
CA GLU A 21 20.55 10.18 6.38
C GLU A 21 19.80 11.51 6.19
N THR A 22 19.30 11.77 4.97
CA THR A 22 18.52 12.96 4.65
C THR A 22 17.05 12.72 5.01
N PRO A 23 16.45 13.52 5.90
CA PRO A 23 15.03 13.43 6.19
C PRO A 23 14.21 13.86 4.96
N THR A 24 13.46 12.92 4.41
CA THR A 24 12.50 13.18 3.31
C THR A 24 11.12 13.37 3.90
N VAL A 25 10.45 14.45 3.53
CA VAL A 25 9.03 14.64 3.87
C VAL A 25 8.21 13.59 3.13
N ILE A 26 7.47 12.78 3.89
CA ILE A 26 6.53 11.80 3.33
C ILE A 26 5.12 12.33 3.58
N SER A 27 4.38 12.55 2.50
CA SER A 27 2.96 12.89 2.57
C SER A 27 2.09 11.63 2.48
N LEU A 28 0.97 11.66 3.18
CA LEU A 28 -0.12 10.69 3.03
C LEU A 28 -1.26 11.36 2.28
N SER A 29 -1.94 10.60 1.44
CA SER A 29 -3.17 11.00 0.77
C SER A 29 -4.31 10.11 1.20
N ASP A 30 -5.51 10.67 1.32
CA ASP A 30 -6.72 9.90 1.55
C ASP A 30 -6.99 8.96 0.37
N TYR A 31 -7.82 7.95 0.63
CA TYR A 31 -8.24 7.01 -0.40
C TYR A 31 -8.94 7.74 -1.57
N ASP A 32 -8.50 7.47 -2.80
CA ASP A 32 -9.14 7.97 -4.02
C ASP A 32 -9.94 6.85 -4.69
N ALA A 33 -11.24 7.06 -4.84
CA ALA A 33 -12.16 6.11 -5.48
C ALA A 33 -11.88 5.88 -6.97
N THR A 34 -11.02 6.69 -7.60
CA THR A 34 -10.62 6.53 -9.01
C THR A 34 -9.47 5.53 -9.20
N TRP A 35 -8.77 5.13 -8.13
CA TRP A 35 -7.64 4.19 -8.23
C TRP A 35 -7.98 2.83 -8.85
N PRO A 36 -9.12 2.18 -8.58
CA PRO A 36 -9.50 0.94 -9.26
C PRO A 36 -9.58 1.11 -10.79
N ALA A 37 -10.22 2.18 -11.27
CA ALA A 37 -10.33 2.45 -12.71
C ALA A 37 -8.96 2.76 -13.34
N PHE A 38 -8.09 3.46 -12.61
CA PHE A 38 -6.72 3.72 -13.07
C PHE A 38 -5.90 2.42 -13.17
N PHE A 39 -6.06 1.50 -12.20
CA PHE A 39 -5.45 0.18 -12.27
C PHE A 39 -5.92 -0.59 -13.51
N ASP A 40 -7.23 -0.62 -13.79
CA ASP A 40 -7.78 -1.33 -14.95
C ASP A 40 -7.21 -0.78 -16.28
N GLU A 41 -7.03 0.54 -16.38
CA GLU A 41 -6.38 1.18 -17.54
C GLU A 41 -4.93 0.68 -17.72
N GLN A 42 -4.14 0.65 -16.64
CA GLN A 42 -2.75 0.21 -16.72
C GLN A 42 -2.62 -1.30 -16.94
N ALA A 43 -3.49 -2.11 -16.32
CA ALA A 43 -3.55 -3.55 -16.54
C ALA A 43 -3.90 -3.85 -18.01
N GLY A 44 -4.84 -3.11 -18.61
CA GLY A 44 -5.15 -3.20 -20.03
C GLY A 44 -3.96 -2.91 -20.93
N ARG A 45 -3.12 -1.93 -20.59
CA ARG A 45 -1.87 -1.64 -21.32
C ARG A 45 -0.85 -2.76 -21.23
N LEU A 46 -0.76 -3.43 -20.08
CA LEU A 46 0.15 -4.58 -19.89
C LEU A 46 -0.37 -5.85 -20.55
N GLY A 47 -1.69 -5.96 -20.78
CA GLY A 47 -2.35 -7.13 -21.36
C GLY A 47 -1.88 -7.53 -22.76
N VAL A 48 -1.14 -6.67 -23.47
CA VAL A 48 -0.52 -7.00 -24.76
C VAL A 48 0.76 -7.84 -24.61
N CYS A 49 1.26 -8.04 -23.38
CA CYS A 49 2.50 -8.78 -23.14
C CYS A 49 2.23 -10.29 -23.11
N SER A 50 2.86 -11.03 -24.02
CA SER A 50 2.66 -12.48 -24.19
C SER A 50 3.19 -13.33 -23.02
N LEU A 51 4.05 -12.78 -22.17
CA LEU A 51 4.59 -13.45 -20.98
C LEU A 51 3.77 -13.17 -19.71
N LEU A 52 2.73 -12.34 -19.80
CA LEU A 52 1.94 -11.92 -18.66
C LEU A 52 1.02 -13.06 -18.20
N LEU A 53 1.29 -13.62 -17.02
CA LEU A 53 0.44 -14.66 -16.43
C LEU A 53 -0.78 -14.06 -15.71
N ARG A 54 -0.54 -13.02 -14.89
CA ARG A 54 -1.58 -12.31 -14.14
C ARG A 54 -1.05 -10.94 -13.69
N VAL A 55 -1.93 -9.95 -13.66
CA VAL A 55 -1.70 -8.64 -13.02
C VAL A 55 -2.73 -8.49 -11.92
N GLU A 56 -2.27 -8.15 -10.73
CA GLU A 56 -3.11 -7.98 -9.54
C GLU A 56 -2.91 -6.58 -8.97
N HIS A 57 -4.02 -5.95 -8.55
CA HIS A 57 -3.96 -4.72 -7.79
C HIS A 57 -3.58 -5.08 -6.35
N VAL A 58 -2.44 -4.60 -5.86
CA VAL A 58 -1.92 -4.93 -4.52
C VAL A 58 -1.39 -3.69 -3.79
N GLY A 59 -1.23 -3.78 -2.47
CA GLY A 59 -0.75 -2.70 -1.60
C GLY A 59 -1.87 -1.86 -0.98
N SER A 60 -1.54 -0.86 -0.15
CA SER A 60 -2.53 -0.08 0.62
C SER A 60 -3.55 0.67 -0.25
N VAL A 61 -3.20 0.93 -1.51
CA VAL A 61 -4.05 1.61 -2.52
C VAL A 61 -5.33 0.82 -2.82
N VAL A 62 -5.37 -0.47 -2.53
CA VAL A 62 -6.55 -1.32 -2.80
C VAL A 62 -7.57 -1.34 -1.68
N VAL A 63 -7.27 -0.73 -0.53
CA VAL A 63 -8.13 -0.77 0.67
C VAL A 63 -8.95 0.52 0.74
N PRO A 64 -10.28 0.47 0.51
CA PRO A 64 -11.13 1.65 0.61
C PRO A 64 -11.04 2.31 1.99
N GLY A 65 -10.87 3.63 2.00
CA GLY A 65 -10.76 4.42 3.23
C GLY A 65 -9.40 4.34 3.94
N LEU A 66 -8.42 3.61 3.41
CA LEU A 66 -7.07 3.61 3.95
C LEU A 66 -6.25 4.73 3.32
N ALA A 67 -5.71 5.61 4.17
CA ALA A 67 -4.73 6.62 3.73
C ALA A 67 -3.45 5.92 3.27
N VAL A 68 -2.86 6.41 2.18
CA VAL A 68 -1.69 5.78 1.57
C VAL A 68 -0.56 6.78 1.39
N LYS A 69 0.67 6.25 1.35
CA LYS A 69 1.83 7.04 0.95
C LYS A 69 1.61 7.55 -0.46
N GLU A 70 1.66 8.87 -0.62
CA GLU A 70 1.30 9.62 -1.84
C GLU A 70 1.56 8.78 -3.11
N PRO A 71 0.50 8.16 -3.68
CA PRO A 71 0.66 7.38 -4.89
C PRO A 71 0.83 8.36 -6.03
N LEU A 72 1.60 7.96 -7.05
CA LEU A 72 1.94 8.75 -8.23
C LEU A 72 0.78 9.69 -8.65
N LYS A 73 0.94 11.01 -8.48
CA LYS A 73 0.01 11.99 -9.05
C LYS A 73 0.13 11.94 -10.58
N LYS A 74 -1.00 12.12 -11.28
CA LYS A 74 -0.98 12.45 -12.72
C LYS A 74 -0.15 13.71 -12.96
#